data_AF-A0AA88A4A5-F1
#
_entry.id   AF-A0AA88A4A5-F1
#
_cell.length_a   1.000
_cell.length_b   1.000
_cell.length_c   1.000
_cell.angle_alpha   90.00
_cell.angle_beta   90.00
_cell.angle_gamma   90.00
#
_symmetry.space_group_name_H-M   'P 1'
#
loop_
_entity.id
_entity.type
_entity.pdbx_description
1 polymer ?
#
loop_
_entity_poly.entity_id
_entity_poly.type
_entity_poly.pdbx_seq_one_letter_code
_entity_poly.pdbx_strand_id
1 'polypeptide(L)'
;MEGLATLRQLIGPLHDFFQLYDYSSLHHHHHPLHLLQQLNNNNNNNNHRWCFLNVDDSSVDDYYSFVMAAERSGGLKLLESNKPPPSKKSRKERIRGKSSGVTNTTEFMEQEIWKDFPEDLFEAVIARLPIATFFRFRTVCRKWNSVLGSESFAQQCAQVERANPWFYTITHENVTSGAIYDPSLKKWHHPTISTLPTKMILLPVASAGGLVCFHDIGHRNDIGHRNFYVCNPLTQSFKELPARSVKVWSRIAVGMTLNKSSTGTSSYKILWVGCNGEYEVYDSISNSWNRPGNMPSCIKLPLCLNFRSQAVSIDGTLYFMRSDPEGVVSYDMVTGDWKQYIIPAPLHLTDHTLAEFGGRILLVGLLTKNAATCVCIWELQKMTLLWKEVDRMPNIWCLEFYGKHVRMICLGNKGLLMLSLRSRQMNRLVTYNVLSREWLKVPGCVVPRGRKRQWIACGTAFHPCLTALA
;
A
#
# COMPACT_ATOMS: atom_id res chain seq x y z
N MET A 1 -62.15 -21.05 -18.05
CA MET A 1 -62.29 -22.39 -17.44
C MET A 1 -61.00 -23.15 -17.72
N GLU A 2 -60.58 -23.94 -16.75
CA GLU A 2 -59.29 -24.63 -16.61
C GLU A 2 -58.15 -23.77 -16.05
N GLY A 3 -57.66 -24.18 -14.87
CA GLY A 3 -56.55 -23.56 -14.15
C GLY A 3 -56.78 -23.31 -12.65
N LEU A 4 -58.00 -23.54 -12.13
CA LEU A 4 -58.39 -23.35 -10.72
C LEU A 4 -58.21 -24.62 -9.85
N ALA A 5 -57.33 -25.56 -10.25
CA ALA A 5 -57.19 -26.88 -9.63
C ALA A 5 -55.81 -27.18 -9.03
N THR A 6 -54.95 -26.19 -8.80
CA THR A 6 -53.65 -26.39 -8.13
C THR A 6 -53.39 -25.38 -7.01
N LEU A 7 -54.46 -24.88 -6.38
CA LEU A 7 -54.40 -23.93 -5.25
C LEU A 7 -54.82 -24.54 -3.89
N ARG A 8 -54.73 -25.88 -3.71
CA ARG A 8 -55.22 -26.53 -2.47
C ARG A 8 -54.45 -27.74 -1.94
N GLN A 9 -53.15 -27.88 -2.23
CA GLN A 9 -52.29 -28.82 -1.51
C GLN A 9 -50.91 -28.22 -1.25
N LEU A 10 -50.75 -27.65 -0.04
CA LEU A 10 -49.57 -27.69 0.84
C LEU A 10 -49.69 -26.55 1.86
N ILE A 11 -50.72 -26.66 2.71
CA ILE A 11 -50.82 -25.98 4.00
C ILE A 11 -50.48 -27.03 5.06
N GLY A 12 -49.43 -26.77 5.85
CA GLY A 12 -49.02 -27.52 7.04
C GLY A 12 -47.77 -28.40 6.82
N PRO A 13 -46.67 -28.27 7.60
CA PRO A 13 -46.52 -27.54 8.87
C PRO A 13 -45.48 -26.39 8.81
N LEU A 14 -45.89 -25.19 9.26
CA LEU A 14 -45.07 -24.00 9.46
C LEU A 14 -45.24 -23.56 10.93
N HIS A 15 -44.88 -24.43 11.88
CA HIS A 15 -45.16 -24.22 13.31
C HIS A 15 -44.05 -24.66 14.28
N ASP A 16 -42.77 -24.60 13.93
CA ASP A 16 -41.69 -24.97 14.89
C ASP A 16 -40.38 -24.18 14.78
N PHE A 17 -40.39 -22.91 14.34
CA PHE A 17 -39.15 -22.10 14.37
C PHE A 17 -39.29 -20.66 14.88
N PHE A 18 -40.48 -20.27 15.37
CA PHE A 18 -40.72 -19.01 16.07
C PHE A 18 -41.15 -19.27 17.52
N GLN A 19 -40.30 -19.94 18.30
CA GLN A 19 -40.39 -19.95 19.76
C GLN A 19 -38.97 -20.09 20.33
N LEU A 20 -38.31 -18.95 20.56
CA LEU A 20 -37.49 -18.71 21.75
C LEU A 20 -37.02 -17.25 21.68
N TYR A 21 -37.47 -16.49 22.69
CA TYR A 21 -37.11 -15.11 23.02
C TYR A 21 -37.91 -13.99 22.34
N ASP A 22 -39.19 -13.93 22.70
CA ASP A 22 -39.79 -12.66 23.09
C ASP A 22 -40.65 -12.82 24.36
N TYR A 23 -40.82 -11.71 25.09
CA TYR A 23 -41.36 -11.51 26.45
C TYR A 23 -40.32 -11.56 27.59
N SER A 24 -40.07 -10.48 28.33
CA SER A 24 -41.11 -9.63 28.93
C SER A 24 -40.64 -8.20 29.27
N SER A 25 -41.41 -7.22 28.82
CA SER A 25 -41.56 -5.87 29.39
C SER A 25 -42.22 -5.95 30.78
N LEU A 26 -41.94 -5.07 31.75
CA LEU A 26 -42.73 -3.85 31.99
C LEU A 26 -42.18 -2.99 33.15
N HIS A 27 -42.26 -1.67 32.91
CA HIS A 27 -42.60 -0.55 33.82
C HIS A 27 -41.55 0.34 34.52
N HIS A 28 -41.82 1.64 34.33
CA HIS A 28 -41.18 2.88 34.74
C HIS A 28 -41.30 3.21 36.24
N HIS A 29 -40.38 4.05 36.75
CA HIS A 29 -40.71 5.32 37.44
C HIS A 29 -39.51 6.27 37.64
N HIS A 30 -39.83 7.57 37.71
CA HIS A 30 -38.94 8.75 37.79
C HIS A 30 -38.70 9.22 39.24
N HIS A 31 -37.45 9.69 39.50
CA HIS A 31 -36.98 10.73 40.46
C HIS A 31 -37.13 10.56 42.00
N PRO A 32 -36.40 11.33 42.88
CA PRO A 32 -35.10 12.03 42.78
C PRO A 32 -34.16 11.86 44.04
N LEU A 33 -32.98 12.49 43.97
CA LEU A 33 -31.90 12.73 44.97
C LEU A 33 -32.26 12.82 46.47
N HIS A 34 -31.41 12.25 47.36
CA HIS A 34 -30.88 12.93 48.56
C HIS A 34 -29.64 12.24 49.19
N LEU A 35 -28.83 13.10 49.83
CA LEU A 35 -27.55 12.91 50.53
C LEU A 35 -27.35 11.63 51.37
N LEU A 36 -26.10 11.14 51.40
CA LEU A 36 -25.33 11.00 52.65
C LEU A 36 -23.82 11.02 52.41
N GLN A 37 -23.16 11.84 53.21
CA GLN A 37 -21.74 12.18 53.23
C GLN A 37 -21.02 11.32 54.28
N GLN A 38 -19.70 11.13 54.08
CA GLN A 38 -18.64 10.81 55.06
C GLN A 38 -18.51 9.35 55.53
N LEU A 39 -17.33 8.70 55.62
CA LEU A 39 -15.94 9.13 55.85
C LEU A 39 -14.93 7.99 55.50
N ASN A 40 -13.72 8.37 55.02
CA ASN A 40 -12.37 7.72 55.10
C ASN A 40 -12.18 6.25 54.60
N ASN A 41 -11.05 5.81 54.01
CA ASN A 41 -9.68 6.32 53.87
C ASN A 41 -8.95 5.53 52.75
N ASN A 42 -8.00 6.17 52.06
CA ASN A 42 -6.82 5.65 51.33
C ASN A 42 -6.80 4.22 50.74
N ASN A 43 -6.69 4.09 49.41
CA ASN A 43 -5.44 3.70 48.74
C ASN A 43 -5.58 3.60 47.20
N ASN A 44 -4.51 4.01 46.52
CA ASN A 44 -4.17 3.83 45.11
C ASN A 44 -5.00 2.81 44.30
N ASN A 45 -5.60 3.26 43.20
CA ASN A 45 -5.51 2.52 41.94
C ASN A 45 -5.93 3.34 40.70
N ASN A 46 -5.15 3.13 39.64
CA ASN A 46 -5.33 3.66 38.28
C ASN A 46 -6.73 3.34 37.73
N ASN A 47 -7.55 4.37 37.50
CA ASN A 47 -8.78 4.23 36.74
C ASN A 47 -8.53 4.64 35.28
N HIS A 48 -8.20 3.65 34.46
CA HIS A 48 -8.43 3.72 33.02
C HIS A 48 -9.94 3.76 32.77
N ARG A 49 -10.44 4.92 32.36
CA ARG A 49 -11.83 5.13 31.94
C ARG A 49 -12.07 4.38 30.64
N TRP A 50 -12.87 3.33 30.72
CA TRP A 50 -13.40 2.59 29.60
C TRP A 50 -14.33 3.50 28.79
N CYS A 51 -13.97 3.77 27.54
CA CYS A 51 -14.88 4.36 26.56
C CYS A 51 -15.41 3.22 25.68
N PHE A 52 -16.66 2.82 25.92
CA PHE A 52 -17.44 2.04 24.98
C PHE A 52 -17.85 2.95 23.81
N LEU A 53 -17.62 2.51 22.57
CA LEU A 53 -18.19 3.13 21.38
C LEU A 53 -18.82 2.06 20.48
N ASN A 54 -19.94 2.49 19.90
CA ASN A 54 -21.01 1.73 19.29
C ASN A 54 -20.57 0.63 18.31
N VAL A 55 -21.07 -0.56 18.60
CA VAL A 55 -21.25 -1.64 17.64
C VAL A 55 -22.50 -1.30 16.83
N ASP A 56 -22.30 -0.89 15.59
CA ASP A 56 -23.21 -1.16 14.49
C ASP A 56 -22.37 -1.29 13.23
N ASP A 57 -21.67 -2.42 13.13
CA ASP A 57 -21.19 -2.95 11.86
C ASP A 57 -21.55 -4.43 11.87
N SER A 58 -22.70 -4.76 11.28
CA SER A 58 -23.13 -6.12 11.03
C SER A 58 -22.24 -6.72 9.95
N SER A 59 -21.06 -7.16 10.37
CA SER A 59 -20.08 -7.88 9.57
C SER A 59 -19.35 -8.85 10.50
N VAL A 60 -20.07 -9.88 10.93
CA VAL A 60 -19.46 -11.09 11.50
C VAL A 60 -18.66 -11.75 10.38
N ASP A 61 -17.38 -12.03 10.65
CA ASP A 61 -16.29 -12.48 9.75
C ASP A 61 -15.48 -11.41 9.01
N ASP A 62 -14.45 -10.91 9.69
CA ASP A 62 -13.11 -10.75 9.09
C ASP A 62 -12.06 -10.54 10.22
N TYR A 63 -11.98 -11.52 11.11
CA TYR A 63 -10.84 -11.65 12.02
C TYR A 63 -9.75 -12.41 11.26
N TYR A 64 -8.70 -11.72 10.81
CA TYR A 64 -7.57 -12.33 10.11
C TYR A 64 -7.15 -13.62 10.83
N SER A 65 -7.18 -14.78 10.18
CA SER A 65 -6.65 -16.02 10.73
C SER A 65 -5.53 -16.49 9.80
N PHE A 66 -4.30 -16.15 10.17
CA PHE A 66 -3.12 -16.75 9.55
C PHE A 66 -2.91 -18.12 10.20
N VAL A 67 -3.49 -19.17 9.61
CA VAL A 67 -3.22 -20.55 10.00
C VAL A 67 -2.27 -21.14 8.97
N MET A 68 -1.03 -21.40 9.39
CA MET A 68 -0.07 -22.18 8.61
C MET A 68 -0.24 -23.66 8.94
N ALA A 69 -0.32 -24.51 7.91
CA ALA A 69 -0.27 -25.95 8.07
C ALA A 69 1.16 -26.39 8.47
N ALA A 70 1.25 -27.28 9.46
CA ALA A 70 2.52 -27.82 9.96
C ALA A 70 3.23 -28.66 8.88
N GLU A 71 4.51 -28.37 8.64
CA GLU A 71 5.40 -29.20 7.82
C GLU A 71 5.71 -30.52 8.52
N ARG A 72 5.42 -31.64 7.86
CA ARG A 72 5.94 -32.97 8.25
C ARG A 72 7.34 -33.14 7.69
N SER A 73 8.31 -33.40 8.58
CA SER A 73 9.63 -33.86 8.22
C SER A 73 9.59 -35.34 7.79
N GLY A 74 10.28 -35.67 6.71
CA GLY A 74 10.56 -37.05 6.31
C GLY A 74 11.69 -37.04 5.29
N GLY A 75 12.88 -37.48 5.70
CA GLY A 75 14.09 -37.44 4.88
C GLY A 75 14.28 -38.65 3.97
N LEU A 76 15.42 -38.57 3.27
CA LEU A 76 16.26 -39.61 2.66
C LEU A 76 16.30 -39.76 1.12
N LYS A 77 17.54 -39.50 0.65
CA LYS A 77 18.33 -40.10 -0.44
C LYS A 77 18.06 -39.66 -1.89
N LEU A 78 18.98 -38.81 -2.36
CA LEU A 78 19.33 -38.58 -3.76
C LEU A 78 20.22 -39.74 -4.24
N LEU A 79 19.79 -40.45 -5.29
CA LEU A 79 20.63 -41.32 -6.11
C LEU A 79 20.82 -40.62 -7.47
N GLU A 80 22.07 -40.42 -7.86
CA GLU A 80 22.44 -39.88 -9.17
C GLU A 80 22.12 -40.88 -10.30
N SER A 81 21.62 -40.38 -11.45
CA SER A 81 22.11 -40.84 -12.77
C SER A 81 21.76 -39.83 -13.90
N ASN A 82 22.81 -39.29 -14.52
CA ASN A 82 23.12 -39.30 -15.95
C ASN A 82 22.05 -38.97 -17.02
N LYS A 83 22.17 -37.77 -17.64
CA LYS A 83 22.49 -37.50 -19.08
C LYS A 83 21.83 -36.20 -19.61
N PRO A 84 22.55 -35.34 -20.36
CA PRO A 84 21.97 -34.17 -21.02
C PRO A 84 21.31 -34.53 -22.38
N PRO A 85 20.28 -33.79 -22.83
CA PRO A 85 19.65 -34.03 -24.13
C PRO A 85 20.49 -33.48 -25.30
N PRO A 86 20.36 -34.05 -26.52
CA PRO A 86 21.23 -33.73 -27.65
C PRO A 86 20.86 -32.41 -28.35
N SER A 87 21.91 -31.65 -28.70
CA SER A 87 21.86 -30.46 -29.55
C SER A 87 21.44 -30.80 -30.99
N LYS A 88 20.32 -30.25 -31.46
CA LYS A 88 19.91 -30.33 -32.87
C LYS A 88 20.82 -29.45 -33.74
N LYS A 89 21.57 -30.06 -34.65
CA LYS A 89 22.29 -29.42 -35.75
C LYS A 89 21.28 -28.78 -36.71
N SER A 90 21.49 -27.52 -37.09
CA SER A 90 20.69 -26.85 -38.12
C SER A 90 21.07 -27.36 -39.51
N ARG A 91 20.03 -27.69 -40.29
CA ARG A 91 20.09 -28.20 -41.65
C ARG A 91 20.38 -27.05 -42.62
N LYS A 92 21.42 -27.22 -43.42
CA LYS A 92 21.90 -26.29 -44.44
C LYS A 92 20.94 -26.33 -45.65
N GLU A 93 20.07 -25.33 -45.78
CA GLU A 93 19.31 -25.11 -47.02
C GLU A 93 19.99 -24.03 -47.86
N ARG A 94 20.33 -24.42 -49.08
CA ARG A 94 21.02 -23.64 -50.12
C ARG A 94 19.93 -23.04 -51.01
N ILE A 95 19.62 -21.76 -50.84
CA ILE A 95 18.87 -21.00 -51.83
C ILE A 95 19.78 -19.93 -52.42
N ARG A 96 20.12 -20.14 -53.70
CA ARG A 96 20.87 -19.24 -54.55
C ARG A 96 19.88 -18.22 -55.10
N GLY A 97 19.85 -17.03 -54.51
CA GLY A 97 19.16 -15.86 -55.05
C GLY A 97 20.11 -14.67 -55.03
N LYS A 98 20.55 -14.21 -56.21
CA LYS A 98 21.27 -12.96 -56.40
C LYS A 98 20.36 -11.81 -55.91
N SER A 99 20.76 -11.11 -54.86
CA SER A 99 20.34 -9.74 -54.63
C SER A 99 21.59 -8.91 -54.30
N SER A 100 21.60 -7.73 -54.91
CA SER A 100 22.65 -6.73 -54.96
C SER A 100 23.21 -6.37 -53.59
N GLY A 101 24.52 -6.16 -53.53
CA GLY A 101 25.21 -5.72 -52.32
C GLY A 101 24.66 -4.41 -51.79
N VAL A 102 24.03 -4.48 -50.62
CA VAL A 102 24.11 -3.43 -49.63
C VAL A 102 25.05 -3.98 -48.58
N THR A 103 26.28 -3.49 -48.59
CA THR A 103 27.19 -3.63 -47.46
C THR A 103 26.46 -3.08 -46.24
N ASN A 104 26.08 -3.97 -45.32
CA ASN A 104 25.84 -3.58 -43.93
C ASN A 104 27.18 -3.09 -43.39
N THR A 105 27.53 -1.84 -43.68
CA THR A 105 28.55 -1.13 -42.95
C THR A 105 28.04 -1.08 -41.52
N THR A 106 28.59 -1.94 -40.68
CA THR A 106 28.61 -1.72 -39.24
C THR A 106 29.19 -0.32 -39.07
N GLU A 107 28.33 0.68 -38.87
CA GLU A 107 28.76 2.05 -38.57
C GLU A 107 29.51 1.98 -37.24
N PHE A 108 30.83 1.85 -37.33
CA PHE A 108 31.71 1.98 -36.19
C PHE A 108 31.63 3.44 -35.76
N MET A 109 31.19 3.66 -34.53
CA MET A 109 31.16 4.99 -33.93
C MET A 109 32.56 5.61 -34.01
N GLU A 110 32.67 6.83 -34.57
CA GLU A 110 33.93 7.52 -34.79
C GLU A 110 34.71 7.71 -33.49
N GLN A 111 35.82 6.97 -33.31
CA GLN A 111 36.59 6.97 -32.06
C GLN A 111 37.02 8.37 -31.60
N GLU A 112 37.27 9.29 -32.54
CA GLU A 112 37.70 10.64 -32.21
C GLU A 112 36.60 11.50 -31.58
N ILE A 113 35.33 11.27 -31.91
CA ILE A 113 34.20 11.97 -31.29
C ILE A 113 33.91 11.40 -29.90
N TRP A 114 33.99 10.06 -29.77
CA TRP A 114 33.55 9.37 -28.55
C TRP A 114 34.62 9.25 -27.46
N LYS A 115 35.92 9.38 -27.80
CA LYS A 115 37.01 9.38 -26.81
C LYS A 115 36.93 10.58 -25.85
N ASP A 116 36.41 11.71 -26.33
CA ASP A 116 36.33 12.98 -25.61
C ASP A 116 34.90 13.31 -25.16
N PHE A 117 33.97 12.34 -25.24
CA PHE A 117 32.58 12.60 -24.86
C PHE A 117 32.49 12.85 -23.34
N PRO A 118 31.96 14.01 -22.91
CA PRO A 118 31.92 14.40 -21.51
C PRO A 118 31.19 13.40 -20.58
N GLU A 119 31.77 13.11 -19.42
CA GLU A 119 31.26 12.11 -18.48
C GLU A 119 29.92 12.53 -17.84
N ASP A 120 29.73 13.82 -17.62
CA ASP A 120 28.46 14.41 -17.16
C ASP A 120 27.32 14.18 -18.16
N LEU A 121 27.59 14.23 -19.47
CA LEU A 121 26.60 13.92 -20.49
C LEU A 121 26.24 12.43 -20.51
N PHE A 122 27.21 11.54 -20.29
CA PHE A 122 26.91 10.10 -20.14
C PHE A 122 26.00 9.86 -18.94
N GLU A 123 26.33 10.43 -17.78
CA GLU A 123 25.52 10.30 -16.57
C GLU A 123 24.11 10.88 -16.75
N ALA A 124 24.00 12.03 -17.41
CA ALA A 124 22.72 12.68 -17.72
C ALA A 124 21.84 11.82 -18.65
N VAL A 125 22.42 11.20 -19.68
CA VAL A 125 21.71 10.28 -20.58
C VAL A 125 21.28 9.04 -19.81
N ILE A 126 22.20 8.41 -19.08
CA ILE A 126 21.91 7.20 -18.30
C ILE A 126 20.78 7.48 -17.30
N ALA A 127 20.84 8.59 -16.55
CA ALA A 127 19.85 8.94 -15.54
C ALA A 127 18.40 9.01 -16.06
N ARG A 128 18.21 9.27 -17.36
CA ARG A 128 16.90 9.35 -18.05
C ARG A 128 16.42 8.02 -18.61
N LEU A 129 17.25 6.97 -18.59
CA LEU A 129 16.85 5.64 -19.04
C LEU A 129 15.94 4.94 -18.02
N PRO A 130 15.13 3.95 -18.45
CA PRO A 130 14.34 3.15 -17.54
C PRO A 130 15.21 2.48 -16.47
N ILE A 131 14.68 2.38 -15.24
CA ILE A 131 15.39 1.77 -14.09
C ILE A 131 15.90 0.36 -14.38
N ALA A 132 15.14 -0.42 -15.16
CA ALA A 132 15.55 -1.76 -15.58
C ALA A 132 16.92 -1.78 -16.30
N THR A 133 17.26 -0.70 -17.00
CA THR A 133 18.53 -0.56 -17.74
C THR A 133 19.72 -0.41 -16.80
N PHE A 134 19.54 0.18 -15.63
CA PHE A 134 20.60 0.31 -14.64
C PHE A 134 21.16 -1.03 -14.17
N PHE A 135 20.29 -2.03 -13.97
CA PHE A 135 20.73 -3.37 -13.63
C PHE A 135 21.58 -4.01 -14.73
N ARG A 136 21.28 -3.70 -16.00
CA ARG A 136 22.08 -4.17 -17.14
C ARG A 136 23.44 -3.49 -17.17
N PHE A 137 23.51 -2.18 -16.89
CA PHE A 137 24.77 -1.44 -16.85
C PHE A 137 25.77 -1.99 -15.82
N ARG A 138 25.29 -2.49 -14.69
CA ARG A 138 26.14 -3.18 -13.69
C ARG A 138 26.91 -4.37 -14.27
N THR A 139 26.40 -4.99 -15.33
CA THR A 139 26.98 -6.18 -15.97
C THR A 139 27.88 -5.87 -17.17
N VAL A 140 27.90 -4.62 -17.65
CA VAL A 140 28.66 -4.23 -18.86
C VAL A 140 30.16 -4.15 -18.54
N CYS A 141 30.58 -3.29 -17.61
CA CYS A 141 31.95 -3.23 -17.12
C CYS A 141 32.05 -2.53 -15.74
N ARG A 142 33.24 -2.59 -15.12
CA ARG A 142 33.48 -2.01 -13.77
C ARG A 142 33.24 -0.50 -13.73
N LYS A 143 33.61 0.24 -14.79
CA LYS A 143 33.40 1.70 -14.88
C LYS A 143 31.92 2.04 -14.78
N TRP A 144 31.08 1.42 -15.61
CA TRP A 144 29.64 1.65 -15.62
C TRP A 144 28.97 1.23 -14.32
N ASN A 145 29.42 0.14 -13.70
CA ASN A 145 28.93 -0.24 -12.38
C ASN A 145 29.26 0.81 -11.30
N SER A 146 30.46 1.40 -11.35
CA SER A 146 30.89 2.43 -10.42
C SER A 146 30.11 3.74 -10.58
N VAL A 147 29.79 4.14 -11.81
CA VAL A 147 29.02 5.36 -12.12
C VAL A 147 27.65 5.33 -11.43
N LEU A 148 26.99 4.18 -11.36
CA LEU A 148 25.66 4.08 -10.73
C LEU A 148 25.66 4.35 -9.22
N GLY A 149 26.83 4.36 -8.58
CA GLY A 149 27.01 4.71 -7.18
C GLY A 149 27.68 6.07 -6.95
N SER A 150 27.97 6.84 -8.01
CA SER A 150 28.61 8.16 -7.87
C SER A 150 27.61 9.22 -7.39
N GLU A 151 28.13 10.23 -6.68
CA GLU A 151 27.33 11.37 -6.24
C GLU A 151 26.83 12.21 -7.42
N SER A 152 27.67 12.39 -8.45
CA SER A 152 27.32 13.10 -9.69
C SER A 152 26.14 12.44 -10.40
N PHE A 153 26.14 11.11 -10.50
CA PHE A 153 25.02 10.37 -11.08
C PHE A 153 23.74 10.49 -10.24
N ALA A 154 23.87 10.49 -8.91
CA ALA A 154 22.74 10.70 -8.01
C ALA A 154 22.13 12.10 -8.19
N GLN A 155 22.95 13.13 -8.38
CA GLN A 155 22.49 14.48 -8.71
C GLN A 155 21.76 14.50 -10.06
N GLN A 156 22.29 13.85 -11.10
CA GLN A 156 21.60 13.72 -12.39
C GLN A 156 20.25 13.01 -12.25
N CYS A 157 20.19 11.91 -11.50
CA CYS A 157 18.94 11.20 -11.21
C CYS A 157 17.92 12.07 -10.45
N ALA A 158 18.38 12.95 -9.55
CA ALA A 158 17.50 13.83 -8.78
C ALA A 158 16.82 14.91 -9.65
N GLN A 159 17.44 15.28 -10.78
CA GLN A 159 16.88 16.21 -11.76
C GLN A 159 15.88 15.57 -12.73
N VAL A 160 15.78 14.23 -12.74
CA VAL A 160 14.86 13.52 -13.62
C VAL A 160 13.53 13.29 -12.89
N GLU A 161 12.49 13.97 -13.35
CA GLU A 161 11.12 13.67 -12.91
C GLU A 161 10.67 12.32 -13.46
N ARG A 162 10.56 11.33 -12.57
CA ARG A 162 10.01 10.02 -12.94
C ARG A 162 8.48 10.11 -12.98
N ALA A 163 7.92 9.89 -14.16
CA ALA A 163 6.49 10.09 -14.41
C ALA A 163 5.57 9.16 -13.61
N ASN A 164 5.96 7.90 -13.36
CA ASN A 164 5.09 6.90 -12.75
C ASN A 164 5.74 6.22 -11.54
N PRO A 165 5.06 6.15 -10.38
CA PRO A 165 5.50 5.30 -9.27
C PRO A 165 5.39 3.82 -9.66
N TRP A 166 6.17 2.99 -8.97
CA TRP A 166 5.97 1.54 -8.93
C TRP A 166 5.18 1.16 -7.69
N PHE A 167 4.69 -0.07 -7.63
CA PHE A 167 3.88 -0.55 -6.51
C PHE A 167 4.56 -1.73 -5.85
N TYR A 168 4.92 -1.59 -4.57
CA TYR A 168 5.35 -2.70 -3.74
C TYR A 168 4.13 -3.29 -3.03
N THR A 169 3.89 -4.58 -3.19
CA THR A 169 2.68 -5.25 -2.71
C THR A 169 3.01 -6.52 -1.94
N ILE A 170 2.24 -6.79 -0.88
CA ILE A 170 2.22 -8.10 -0.22
C ILE A 170 0.96 -8.81 -0.68
N THR A 171 1.11 -10.06 -1.10
CA THR A 171 -0.01 -10.92 -1.47
C THR A 171 -0.34 -11.85 -0.31
N HIS A 172 -1.59 -12.30 -0.26
CA HIS A 172 -2.07 -13.14 0.85
C HIS A 172 -1.28 -14.45 1.02
N GLU A 173 -0.77 -15.02 -0.06
CA GLU A 173 -0.04 -16.30 -0.05
C GLU A 173 1.47 -16.13 0.13
N ASN A 174 2.02 -14.91 0.00
CA ASN A 174 3.45 -14.65 0.08
C ASN A 174 3.74 -13.45 0.98
N VAL A 175 3.64 -13.69 2.29
CA VAL A 175 3.80 -12.67 3.32
C VAL A 175 5.26 -12.24 3.49
N THR A 176 6.22 -13.09 3.09
CA THR A 176 7.65 -12.87 3.32
C THR A 176 8.38 -12.29 2.12
N SER A 177 7.87 -12.48 0.89
CA SER A 177 8.48 -11.95 -0.33
C SER A 177 7.44 -11.16 -1.13
N GLY A 178 7.45 -9.83 -1.01
CA GLY A 178 6.55 -8.96 -1.76
C GLY A 178 6.73 -9.03 -3.27
N ALA A 179 5.77 -8.45 -4.01
CA ALA A 179 5.80 -8.31 -5.45
C ALA A 179 5.80 -6.83 -5.85
N ILE A 180 6.63 -6.48 -6.83
CA ILE A 180 6.78 -5.11 -7.34
C ILE A 180 6.17 -5.04 -8.74
N TYR A 181 5.22 -4.13 -8.97
CA TYR A 181 4.71 -3.87 -10.31
C TYR A 181 5.38 -2.64 -10.92
N ASP A 182 5.93 -2.82 -12.12
CA ASP A 182 6.43 -1.76 -12.99
C ASP A 182 5.36 -1.41 -14.04
N PRO A 183 4.71 -0.23 -13.94
CA PRO A 183 3.69 0.19 -14.91
C PRO A 183 4.25 0.45 -16.30
N SER A 184 5.52 0.82 -16.43
CA SER A 184 6.15 1.13 -17.72
C SER A 184 6.33 -0.13 -18.57
N LEU A 185 6.73 -1.24 -17.93
CA LEU A 185 6.88 -2.55 -18.57
C LEU A 185 5.62 -3.42 -18.47
N LYS A 186 4.59 -2.95 -17.75
CA LYS A 186 3.39 -3.73 -17.38
C LYS A 186 3.77 -5.10 -16.79
N LYS A 187 4.79 -5.12 -15.94
CA LYS A 187 5.44 -6.36 -15.49
C LYS A 187 5.53 -6.44 -13.97
N TRP A 188 5.29 -7.64 -13.45
CA TRP A 188 5.55 -7.98 -12.06
C TRP A 188 6.98 -8.50 -11.89
N HIS A 189 7.62 -8.01 -10.84
CA HIS A 189 8.93 -8.40 -10.36
C HIS A 189 8.80 -9.00 -8.96
N HIS A 190 9.57 -10.04 -8.67
CA HIS A 190 9.53 -10.75 -7.39
C HIS A 190 10.91 -10.67 -6.75
N PRO A 191 11.23 -9.57 -6.03
CA PRO A 191 12.51 -9.45 -5.37
C PRO A 191 12.62 -10.51 -4.26
N THR A 192 13.71 -11.27 -4.27
CA THR A 192 14.08 -12.11 -3.13
C THR A 192 14.76 -11.22 -2.12
N ILE A 193 14.10 -10.85 -1.02
CA ILE A 193 14.78 -10.19 0.09
C ILE A 193 15.45 -11.29 0.93
N SER A 194 16.67 -11.67 0.55
CA SER A 194 17.42 -12.78 1.15
C SER A 194 17.85 -12.53 2.60
N THR A 195 17.73 -11.30 3.09
CA THR A 195 18.23 -10.84 4.39
C THR A 195 17.16 -10.80 5.49
N LEU A 196 15.90 -11.12 5.19
CA LEU A 196 14.83 -11.07 6.19
C LEU A 196 14.81 -12.33 7.06
N PRO A 197 14.76 -12.20 8.39
CA PRO A 197 14.54 -13.34 9.27
C PRO A 197 13.22 -14.04 8.92
N THR A 198 13.23 -15.37 8.81
CA THR A 198 12.11 -16.22 8.37
C THR A 198 10.84 -16.10 9.22
N LYS A 199 10.89 -15.41 10.36
CA LYS A 199 9.80 -15.28 11.34
C LYS A 199 9.06 -13.94 11.30
N MET A 200 9.46 -13.00 10.44
CA MET A 200 8.89 -11.64 10.43
C MET A 200 7.75 -11.48 9.44
N ILE A 201 6.73 -10.70 9.81
CA ILE A 201 5.64 -10.29 8.92
C ILE A 201 5.77 -8.78 8.70
N LEU A 202 6.39 -8.40 7.59
CA LEU A 202 6.64 -7.01 7.24
C LEU A 202 5.55 -6.47 6.32
N LEU A 203 4.82 -5.47 6.79
CA LEU A 203 3.82 -4.76 5.99
C LEU A 203 4.39 -3.43 5.48
N PRO A 204 4.35 -3.14 4.16
CA PRO A 204 4.68 -1.83 3.66
C PRO A 204 3.61 -0.82 4.12
N VAL A 205 4.04 0.23 4.81
CA VAL A 205 3.13 1.20 5.45
C VAL A 205 3.28 2.62 4.90
N ALA A 206 4.45 2.98 4.38
CA ALA A 206 4.71 4.29 3.79
C ALA A 206 5.88 4.25 2.81
N SER A 207 6.07 5.31 2.02
CA SER A 207 7.21 5.45 1.12
C SER A 207 7.60 6.92 0.92
N ALA A 208 8.88 7.18 0.68
CA ALA A 208 9.39 8.49 0.26
C ALA A 208 10.77 8.34 -0.37
N GLY A 209 11.09 9.16 -1.38
CA GLY A 209 12.44 9.22 -1.96
C GLY A 209 12.98 7.92 -2.58
N GLY A 210 12.11 6.96 -2.90
CA GLY A 210 12.48 5.62 -3.38
C GLY A 210 12.75 4.58 -2.31
N LEU A 211 12.54 4.96 -1.04
CA LEU A 211 12.51 4.07 0.10
C LEU A 211 11.07 3.64 0.41
N VAL A 212 10.93 2.44 0.95
CA VAL A 212 9.69 1.89 1.49
C VAL A 212 9.91 1.60 2.98
N CYS A 213 9.00 2.11 3.80
CA CYS A 213 8.94 1.82 5.22
C CYS A 213 8.05 0.61 5.48
N PHE A 214 8.56 -0.32 6.27
CA PHE A 214 7.88 -1.54 6.69
C PHE A 214 7.63 -1.52 8.19
N HIS A 215 6.47 -2.00 8.59
CA HIS A 215 6.14 -2.26 9.98
C HIS A 215 6.13 -3.78 10.22
N ASP A 216 6.89 -4.24 11.19
CA ASP A 216 6.79 -5.61 11.66
C ASP A 216 5.59 -5.75 12.59
N ILE A 217 4.61 -6.55 12.19
CA ILE A 217 3.45 -6.84 13.03
C ILE A 217 3.63 -8.09 13.89
N GLY A 218 4.74 -8.82 13.72
CA GLY A 218 5.05 -10.05 14.43
C GLY A 218 4.02 -11.16 14.26
N HIS A 219 4.24 -12.29 14.93
CA HIS A 219 3.21 -13.33 15.09
C HIS A 219 2.31 -12.98 16.28
N ARG A 220 1.03 -13.42 16.28
CA ARG A 220 0.04 -13.07 17.33
C ARG A 220 0.47 -13.38 18.77
N ASN A 221 1.41 -14.32 18.92
CA ASN A 221 1.86 -14.81 20.22
C ASN A 221 3.24 -14.26 20.63
N ASP A 222 3.85 -13.40 19.79
CA ASP A 222 5.12 -12.76 20.11
C ASP A 222 4.88 -11.34 20.67
N ILE A 223 5.37 -11.10 21.88
CA ILE A 223 5.25 -9.84 22.63
C ILE A 223 6.46 -8.92 22.32
N GLY A 224 7.32 -9.34 21.37
CA GLY A 224 8.48 -8.62 20.90
C GLY A 224 8.19 -7.21 20.37
N HIS A 225 9.25 -6.43 20.26
CA HIS A 225 9.19 -5.05 19.76
C HIS A 225 8.87 -5.06 18.26
N ARG A 226 7.67 -4.57 17.92
CA ARG A 226 7.18 -4.41 16.53
C ARG A 226 7.94 -3.31 15.80
N ASN A 227 9.14 -3.60 15.34
CA ASN A 227 10.07 -2.60 14.82
C ASN A 227 9.64 -2.03 13.46
N PHE A 228 10.24 -0.91 13.09
CA PHE A 228 10.15 -0.36 11.75
C PHE A 228 11.42 -0.67 10.98
N TYR A 229 11.26 -0.88 9.69
CA TYR A 229 12.37 -1.08 8.77
C TYR A 229 12.24 -0.13 7.60
N VAL A 230 13.36 0.28 7.04
CA VAL A 230 13.40 1.06 5.81
C VAL A 230 14.22 0.29 4.80
N CYS A 231 13.70 0.22 3.57
CA CYS A 231 14.32 -0.54 2.51
C CYS A 231 14.27 0.22 1.19
N ASN A 232 15.34 0.12 0.41
CA ASN A 232 15.29 0.38 -1.02
C ASN A 232 15.01 -0.94 -1.76
N PRO A 233 13.81 -1.15 -2.32
CA PRO A 233 13.45 -2.43 -2.94
C PRO A 233 14.27 -2.78 -4.18
N LEU A 234 14.95 -1.81 -4.79
CA LEU A 234 15.77 -2.02 -6.00
C LEU A 234 17.19 -2.49 -5.67
N THR A 235 17.78 -1.92 -4.62
CA THR A 235 19.16 -2.23 -4.20
C THR A 235 19.22 -3.23 -3.07
N GLN A 236 18.09 -3.55 -2.45
CA GLN A 236 17.98 -4.39 -1.25
C GLN A 236 18.73 -3.82 -0.05
N SER A 237 19.06 -2.51 -0.07
CA SER A 237 19.51 -1.79 1.13
C SER A 237 18.37 -1.85 2.14
N PHE A 238 18.64 -2.44 3.31
CA PHE A 238 17.66 -2.71 4.35
C PHE A 238 18.23 -2.29 5.70
N LYS A 239 17.45 -1.54 6.48
CA LYS A 239 17.86 -1.01 7.77
C LYS A 239 16.74 -1.16 8.78
N GLU A 240 17.08 -1.71 9.93
CA GLU A 240 16.25 -1.67 11.12
C GLU A 240 16.34 -0.30 11.79
N LEU A 241 15.18 0.29 12.09
CA LEU A 241 15.12 1.53 12.83
C LEU A 241 15.29 1.27 14.33
N PRO A 242 15.86 2.22 15.09
CA PRO A 242 16.05 2.08 16.53
C PRO A 242 14.73 1.79 17.24
N ALA A 243 14.84 1.14 18.40
CA ALA A 243 13.69 0.87 19.24
C ALA A 243 12.98 2.17 19.65
N ARG A 244 11.65 2.12 19.63
CA ARG A 244 10.79 3.23 20.06
C ARG A 244 10.68 3.27 21.57
N SER A 245 10.30 4.43 22.06
CA SER A 245 10.04 4.59 23.49
C SER A 245 8.65 4.09 23.91
N VAL A 246 7.73 3.87 22.95
CA VAL A 246 6.42 3.22 23.15
C VAL A 246 6.36 1.85 22.47
N LYS A 247 5.80 0.85 23.16
CA LYS A 247 5.39 -0.41 22.53
C LYS A 247 4.09 -0.17 21.75
N VAL A 248 4.25 0.06 20.46
CA VAL A 248 3.14 0.34 19.56
C VAL A 248 2.38 -0.94 19.20
N TRP A 249 1.05 -0.91 19.33
CA TRP A 249 0.14 -2.00 18.95
C TRP A 249 -0.20 -1.93 17.46
N SER A 250 -0.90 -2.94 16.93
CA SER A 250 -1.08 -3.19 15.47
C SER A 250 -1.93 -2.15 14.73
N ARG A 251 -2.43 -1.12 15.41
CA ARG A 251 -3.36 -0.13 14.85
C ARG A 251 -2.73 1.26 14.88
N ILE A 252 -1.83 1.49 13.93
CA ILE A 252 -1.18 2.78 13.69
C ILE A 252 -1.29 3.19 12.24
N ALA A 253 -1.37 4.50 12.01
CA ALA A 253 -1.15 5.08 10.70
C ALA A 253 0.30 5.58 10.61
N VAL A 254 0.90 5.46 9.43
CA VAL A 254 2.30 5.79 9.20
C VAL A 254 2.40 6.65 7.95
N GLY A 255 3.20 7.72 8.03
CA GLY A 255 3.54 8.56 6.90
C GLY A 255 5.03 8.81 6.86
N MET A 256 5.55 9.08 5.66
CA MET A 256 6.97 9.29 5.43
C MET A 256 7.16 10.50 4.53
N THR A 257 8.14 11.33 4.85
CA THR A 257 8.51 12.52 4.05
C THR A 257 9.99 12.49 3.73
N LEU A 258 10.33 13.12 2.59
CA LEU A 258 11.71 13.31 2.17
C LEU A 258 12.08 14.78 2.36
N ASN A 259 13.14 15.04 3.11
CA ASN A 259 13.78 16.33 3.19
C ASN A 259 14.92 16.35 2.17
N LYS A 260 14.71 17.10 1.09
CA LYS A 260 15.78 17.37 0.12
C LYS A 260 16.67 18.46 0.69
N SER A 261 17.89 18.12 1.10
CA SER A 261 18.88 19.15 1.43
C SER A 261 19.42 19.78 0.14
N SER A 262 19.89 21.02 0.24
CA SER A 262 20.68 21.68 -0.81
C SER A 262 22.05 21.01 -1.03
N THR A 263 22.50 20.18 -0.09
CA THR A 263 23.80 19.48 -0.11
C THR A 263 23.77 18.12 -0.80
N GLY A 264 22.65 17.73 -1.43
CA GLY A 264 22.52 16.47 -2.16
C GLY A 264 22.25 15.23 -1.31
N THR A 265 22.45 15.29 0.01
CA THR A 265 22.10 14.20 0.93
C THR A 265 20.61 14.23 1.26
N SER A 266 19.84 13.32 0.68
CA SER A 266 18.42 13.18 1.00
C SER A 266 18.24 12.56 2.37
N SER A 267 17.69 13.30 3.33
CA SER A 267 17.23 12.74 4.60
C SER A 267 15.73 12.51 4.55
N TYR A 268 15.24 11.59 5.37
CA TYR A 268 13.81 11.30 5.48
C TYR A 268 13.37 11.33 6.94
N LYS A 269 12.06 11.55 7.12
CA LYS A 269 11.39 11.45 8.41
C LYS A 269 10.20 10.50 8.32
N ILE A 270 9.89 9.81 9.41
CA ILE A 270 8.74 8.90 9.50
C ILE A 270 7.91 9.30 10.71
N LEU A 271 6.62 9.49 10.52
CA LEU A 271 5.64 9.69 11.59
C LEU A 271 4.81 8.42 11.71
N TRP A 272 4.63 7.92 12.92
CA TRP A 272 3.53 7.01 13.23
C TRP A 272 2.58 7.66 14.23
N VAL A 273 1.29 7.36 14.13
CA VAL A 273 0.25 7.86 15.03
C VAL A 273 -0.77 6.76 15.35
N GLY A 274 -1.14 6.65 16.63
CA GLY A 274 -2.17 5.74 17.15
C GLY A 274 -3.52 6.42 17.39
N CYS A 275 -4.59 5.64 17.51
CA CYS A 275 -5.94 6.17 17.78
C CYS A 275 -6.07 6.92 19.11
N ASN A 276 -5.21 6.63 20.08
CA ASN A 276 -5.14 7.32 21.37
C ASN A 276 -4.45 8.70 21.29
N GLY A 277 -3.94 9.09 20.12
CA GLY A 277 -3.22 10.34 19.93
C GLY A 277 -1.74 10.26 20.28
N GLU A 278 -1.20 9.09 20.63
CA GLU A 278 0.24 8.90 20.74
C GLU A 278 0.90 8.90 19.36
N TYR A 279 2.04 9.57 19.25
CA TYR A 279 2.81 9.64 18.02
C TYR A 279 4.30 9.86 18.31
N GLU A 280 5.15 9.41 17.40
CA GLU A 280 6.58 9.75 17.38
C GLU A 280 7.02 10.05 15.95
N VAL A 281 8.06 10.88 15.85
CA VAL A 281 8.72 11.21 14.58
C VAL A 281 10.14 10.66 14.62
N TYR A 282 10.47 9.78 13.68
CA TYR A 282 11.84 9.37 13.40
C TYR A 282 12.53 10.39 12.50
N ASP A 283 13.76 10.73 12.83
CA ASP A 283 14.66 11.51 11.98
C ASP A 283 15.86 10.66 11.57
N SER A 284 16.07 10.52 10.26
CA SER A 284 17.19 9.75 9.70
C SER A 284 18.56 10.37 9.95
N ILE A 285 18.65 11.69 10.16
CA ILE A 285 19.92 12.38 10.43
C ILE A 285 20.41 12.05 11.84
N SER A 286 19.54 12.21 12.85
CA SER A 286 19.87 11.86 14.23
C SER A 286 19.77 10.36 14.51
N ASN A 287 19.19 9.60 13.59
CA ASN A 287 18.87 8.19 13.72
C ASN A 287 18.14 7.88 15.05
N SER A 288 17.11 8.67 15.36
CA SER A 288 16.39 8.58 16.63
C SER A 288 14.90 8.85 16.46
N TRP A 289 14.09 8.28 17.36
CA TRP A 289 12.68 8.62 17.53
C TRP A 289 12.55 9.77 18.52
N ASN A 290 11.80 10.80 18.15
CA ASN A 290 11.47 11.94 18.99
C ASN A 290 9.97 11.93 19.28
N ARG A 291 9.60 12.31 20.51
CA ARG A 291 8.22 12.64 20.90
C ARG A 291 8.09 14.17 20.93
N PRO A 292 7.56 14.81 19.88
CA PRO A 292 7.52 16.27 19.82
C PRO A 292 6.63 16.89 20.92
N GLY A 293 5.60 16.15 21.36
CA GLY A 293 4.71 16.58 22.44
C GLY A 293 3.46 15.72 22.50
N ASN A 294 2.48 16.18 23.29
CA ASN A 294 1.16 15.55 23.34
C ASN A 294 0.27 16.03 22.20
N MET A 295 -0.79 15.28 21.89
CA MET A 295 -1.80 15.71 20.93
C MET A 295 -2.46 17.01 21.40
N PRO A 296 -2.56 18.07 20.57
CA PRO A 296 -3.23 19.31 20.94
C PRO A 296 -4.70 19.11 21.30
N SER A 297 -5.21 19.88 22.26
CA SER A 297 -6.59 19.77 22.76
C SER A 297 -7.66 20.09 21.70
N CYS A 298 -7.30 20.79 20.62
CA CYS A 298 -8.20 21.05 19.49
C CYS A 298 -8.47 19.81 18.62
N ILE A 299 -7.67 18.75 18.77
CA ILE A 299 -7.84 17.48 18.05
C ILE A 299 -8.69 16.54 18.92
N LYS A 300 -9.85 16.14 18.40
CA LYS A 300 -10.76 15.25 19.14
C LYS A 300 -10.18 13.82 19.19
N LEU A 301 -10.11 13.21 20.37
CA LEU A 301 -9.74 11.81 20.56
C LEU A 301 -10.96 10.94 20.90
N PRO A 302 -10.95 9.63 20.57
CA PRO A 302 -9.94 8.93 19.77
C PRO A 302 -9.92 9.41 18.31
N LEU A 303 -8.78 9.24 17.62
CA LEU A 303 -8.63 9.70 16.23
C LEU A 303 -9.43 8.87 15.22
N CYS A 304 -9.91 7.67 15.57
CA CYS A 304 -10.68 6.79 14.67
C CYS A 304 -10.08 6.69 13.26
N LEU A 305 -8.77 6.37 13.18
CA LEU A 305 -8.00 6.36 11.94
C LEU A 305 -8.44 5.22 11.02
N ASN A 306 -8.52 5.51 9.71
CA ASN A 306 -8.70 4.46 8.71
C ASN A 306 -7.35 3.83 8.35
N PHE A 307 -6.99 2.75 9.04
CA PHE A 307 -5.72 2.04 8.83
C PHE A 307 -5.57 1.36 7.46
N ARG A 308 -6.66 1.27 6.67
CA ARG A 308 -6.60 0.79 5.28
C ARG A 308 -6.24 1.90 4.30
N SER A 309 -6.39 3.17 4.70
CA SER A 309 -5.95 4.34 3.93
C SER A 309 -4.47 4.60 4.20
N GLN A 310 -3.70 4.83 3.14
CA GLN A 310 -2.33 5.33 3.29
C GLN A 310 -2.35 6.81 3.66
N ALA A 311 -1.30 7.26 4.34
CA ALA A 311 -1.03 8.67 4.51
C ALA A 311 -0.55 9.28 3.19
N VAL A 312 -0.95 10.51 2.91
CA VAL A 312 -0.44 11.27 1.75
C VAL A 312 0.43 12.43 2.22
N SER A 313 1.48 12.74 1.45
CA SER A 313 2.43 13.82 1.74
C SER A 313 2.33 14.93 0.71
N ILE A 314 2.04 16.15 1.16
CA ILE A 314 2.05 17.38 0.35
C ILE A 314 2.95 18.38 1.05
N ASP A 315 4.03 18.81 0.39
CA ASP A 315 4.92 19.87 0.85
C ASP A 315 5.39 19.73 2.31
N GLY A 316 5.72 18.50 2.71
CA GLY A 316 6.18 18.20 4.08
C GLY A 316 5.06 18.01 5.11
N THR A 317 3.79 18.21 4.74
CA THR A 317 2.63 17.90 5.58
C THR A 317 2.09 16.51 5.25
N LEU A 318 1.88 15.70 6.28
CA LEU A 318 1.22 14.40 6.19
C LEU A 318 -0.27 14.53 6.48
N TYR A 319 -1.10 13.83 5.70
CA TYR A 319 -2.55 13.80 5.86
C TYR A 319 -3.03 12.37 6.05
N PHE A 320 -3.87 12.17 7.06
CA PHE A 320 -4.44 10.89 7.46
C PHE A 320 -5.96 10.98 7.48
N MET A 321 -6.60 9.91 7.04
CA MET A 321 -8.05 9.80 7.05
C MET A 321 -8.57 9.39 8.43
N ARG A 322 -9.69 10.00 8.81
CA ARG A 322 -10.40 9.76 10.07
C ARG A 322 -11.88 9.49 9.81
N SER A 323 -12.48 8.61 10.61
CA SER A 323 -13.87 8.15 10.44
C SER A 323 -14.87 8.71 11.46
N ASP A 324 -14.44 9.32 12.57
CA ASP A 324 -15.38 9.86 13.57
C ASP A 324 -14.78 11.06 14.35
N PRO A 325 -15.20 12.32 14.10
CA PRO A 325 -16.03 12.72 12.95
C PRO A 325 -15.27 12.53 11.65
N GLU A 326 -15.99 12.23 10.56
CA GLU A 326 -15.39 12.03 9.24
C GLU A 326 -14.56 13.24 8.79
N GLY A 327 -13.39 12.94 8.21
CA GLY A 327 -12.56 13.93 7.59
C GLY A 327 -11.08 13.56 7.57
N VAL A 328 -10.24 14.56 7.79
CA VAL A 328 -8.78 14.44 7.65
C VAL A 328 -8.10 15.09 8.83
N VAL A 329 -7.05 14.46 9.34
CA VAL A 329 -6.10 15.06 10.27
C VAL A 329 -4.76 15.22 9.56
N SER A 330 -4.07 16.33 9.79
CA SER A 330 -2.77 16.60 9.20
C SER A 330 -1.72 16.94 10.24
N TYR A 331 -0.46 16.61 9.92
CA TYR A 331 0.70 16.96 10.72
C TYR A 331 1.78 17.57 9.82
N ASP A 332 2.22 18.78 10.14
CA ASP A 332 3.33 19.44 9.47
C ASP A 332 4.66 18.92 10.05
N MET A 333 5.50 18.28 9.21
CA MET A 333 6.75 17.66 9.66
C MET A 333 7.87 18.67 9.97
N VAL A 334 7.67 19.94 9.62
CA VAL A 334 8.61 21.04 9.85
C VAL A 334 8.22 21.81 11.11
N THR A 335 6.96 22.27 11.20
CA THR A 335 6.50 23.07 12.36
C THR A 335 6.08 22.20 13.55
N GLY A 336 5.67 20.95 13.30
CA GLY A 336 5.13 20.06 14.33
C GLY A 336 3.65 20.31 14.63
N ASP A 337 2.95 21.07 13.78
CA ASP A 337 1.56 21.44 14.03
C ASP A 337 0.58 20.36 13.56
N TRP A 338 -0.39 20.04 14.44
CA TRP A 338 -1.55 19.23 14.10
C TRP A 338 -2.74 20.10 13.68
N LYS A 339 -3.46 19.68 12.64
CA LYS A 339 -4.74 20.30 12.23
C LYS A 339 -5.78 19.22 11.97
N GLN A 340 -7.04 19.51 12.28
CA GLN A 340 -8.17 18.62 12.01
C GLN A 340 -9.17 19.33 11.10
N TYR A 341 -9.64 18.62 10.08
CA TYR A 341 -10.65 19.06 9.13
C TYR A 341 -11.81 18.09 9.18
N ILE A 342 -13.00 18.60 9.52
CA ILE A 342 -14.24 17.83 9.45
C ILE A 342 -14.75 17.95 8.02
N ILE A 343 -14.77 16.83 7.30
CA ILE A 343 -15.12 16.77 5.88
C ILE A 343 -16.06 15.58 5.73
N PRO A 344 -17.38 15.81 5.59
CA PRO A 344 -18.35 14.73 5.44
C PRO A 344 -18.03 13.86 4.23
N ALA A 345 -18.08 12.54 4.38
CA ALA A 345 -17.90 11.62 3.29
C ALA A 345 -19.09 11.68 2.31
N PRO A 346 -18.86 11.44 1.00
CA PRO A 346 -19.95 11.16 0.07
C PRO A 346 -20.87 10.05 0.58
N LEU A 347 -22.18 10.20 0.38
CA LEU A 347 -23.17 9.19 0.78
C LEU A 347 -22.89 7.85 0.11
N HIS A 348 -23.05 6.75 0.87
CA HIS A 348 -22.81 5.37 0.42
C HIS A 348 -21.36 5.07 -0.03
N LEU A 349 -20.41 5.85 0.45
CA LEU A 349 -18.99 5.60 0.23
C LEU A 349 -18.48 4.46 1.10
N THR A 350 -17.75 3.53 0.51
CA THR A 350 -17.09 2.42 1.21
C THR A 350 -15.66 2.20 0.70
N ASP A 351 -14.83 1.52 1.49
CA ASP A 351 -13.45 1.13 1.15
C ASP A 351 -12.61 2.27 0.52
N HIS A 352 -12.65 3.46 1.11
CA HIS A 352 -12.03 4.66 0.57
C HIS A 352 -10.62 4.93 1.14
N THR A 353 -9.78 5.60 0.35
CA THR A 353 -8.43 6.04 0.72
C THR A 353 -8.15 7.46 0.22
N LEU A 354 -7.21 8.13 0.86
CA LEU A 354 -6.61 9.35 0.32
C LEU A 354 -5.61 9.01 -0.79
N ALA A 355 -5.49 9.93 -1.74
CA ALA A 355 -4.44 9.97 -2.75
C ALA A 355 -4.00 11.43 -2.98
N GLU A 356 -2.86 11.62 -3.63
CA GLU A 356 -2.33 12.95 -3.91
C GLU A 356 -1.92 13.08 -5.37
N PHE A 357 -2.18 14.26 -5.93
CA PHE A 357 -1.70 14.64 -7.26
C PHE A 357 -1.55 16.15 -7.41
N GLY A 358 -0.31 16.61 -7.62
CA GLY A 358 -0.01 18.02 -7.85
C GLY A 358 -0.41 18.92 -6.69
N GLY A 359 -0.18 18.49 -5.45
CA GLY A 359 -0.55 19.25 -4.25
C GLY A 359 -2.05 19.31 -3.96
N ARG A 360 -2.85 18.47 -4.62
CA ARG A 360 -4.28 18.29 -4.35
C ARG A 360 -4.52 16.97 -3.64
N ILE A 361 -5.44 16.98 -2.70
CA ILE A 361 -5.91 15.78 -2.00
C ILE A 361 -7.09 15.21 -2.76
N LEU A 362 -6.98 13.93 -3.12
CA LEU A 362 -8.03 13.15 -3.74
C LEU A 362 -8.56 12.12 -2.75
N LEU A 363 -9.83 11.77 -2.90
CA LEU A 363 -10.47 10.64 -2.26
C LEU A 363 -10.83 9.63 -3.34
N VAL A 364 -10.51 8.36 -3.12
CA VAL A 364 -10.78 7.28 -4.04
C VAL A 364 -11.53 6.21 -3.28
N GLY A 365 -12.71 5.81 -3.76
CA GLY A 365 -13.59 4.94 -3.00
C GLY A 365 -14.62 4.22 -3.86
N LEU A 366 -15.29 3.24 -3.26
CA LEU A 366 -16.42 2.56 -3.85
C LEU A 366 -17.71 3.30 -3.50
N LEU A 367 -18.44 3.71 -4.54
CA LEU A 367 -19.78 4.23 -4.42
C LEU A 367 -20.77 3.12 -4.79
N THR A 368 -21.63 2.73 -3.85
CA THR A 368 -22.64 1.69 -4.06
C THR A 368 -24.03 2.29 -3.96
N LYS A 369 -24.81 2.17 -5.03
CA LYS A 369 -26.23 2.57 -5.03
C LYS A 369 -27.06 1.42 -5.57
N ASN A 370 -28.00 0.93 -4.78
CA ASN A 370 -28.75 -0.30 -5.06
C ASN A 370 -27.77 -1.47 -5.33
N ALA A 371 -27.90 -2.17 -6.46
CA ALA A 371 -27.01 -3.26 -6.86
C ALA A 371 -25.78 -2.80 -7.68
N ALA A 372 -25.61 -1.49 -7.93
CA ALA A 372 -24.53 -0.96 -8.75
C ALA A 372 -23.39 -0.42 -7.88
N THR A 373 -22.17 -0.90 -8.12
CA THR A 373 -20.95 -0.46 -7.44
C THR A 373 -19.96 0.09 -8.46
N CYS A 374 -19.37 1.25 -8.18
CA CYS A 374 -18.42 1.90 -9.08
C CYS A 374 -17.30 2.56 -8.29
N VAL A 375 -16.08 2.57 -8.85
CA VAL A 375 -14.97 3.34 -8.26
C VAL A 375 -15.12 4.79 -8.69
N CYS A 376 -15.15 5.69 -7.73
CA CYS A 376 -15.28 7.12 -7.95
C CYS A 376 -14.10 7.86 -7.32
N ILE A 377 -13.81 9.03 -7.87
CA ILE A 377 -12.68 9.87 -7.49
C ILE A 377 -13.21 11.26 -7.20
N TRP A 378 -12.90 11.77 -6.01
CA TRP A 378 -13.26 13.10 -5.58
C TRP A 378 -12.01 13.93 -5.30
N GLU A 379 -12.10 15.24 -5.50
CA GLU A 379 -11.07 16.21 -5.15
C GLU A 379 -11.57 17.08 -3.98
N LEU A 380 -10.72 17.25 -2.96
CA LEU A 380 -11.04 18.12 -1.84
C LEU A 380 -10.99 19.58 -2.28
N GLN A 381 -12.12 20.27 -2.16
CA GLN A 381 -12.22 21.69 -2.46
C GLN A 381 -11.68 22.53 -1.29
N LYS A 382 -10.56 23.24 -1.51
CA LYS A 382 -9.84 23.98 -0.46
C LYS A 382 -10.69 25.02 0.28
N MET A 383 -11.60 25.69 -0.42
CA MET A 383 -12.40 26.79 0.14
C MET A 383 -13.60 26.29 0.95
N THR A 384 -14.26 25.23 0.49
CA THR A 384 -15.50 24.74 1.10
C THR A 384 -15.28 23.56 2.05
N LEU A 385 -14.10 22.92 1.98
CA LEU A 385 -13.81 21.66 2.67
C LEU A 385 -14.86 20.58 2.36
N LEU A 386 -15.18 20.43 1.07
CA LEU A 386 -16.11 19.42 0.57
C LEU A 386 -15.48 18.60 -0.55
N TRP A 387 -15.94 17.37 -0.71
CA TRP A 387 -15.55 16.50 -1.80
C TRP A 387 -16.33 16.83 -3.07
N LYS A 388 -15.62 17.11 -4.16
CA LYS A 388 -16.20 17.26 -5.51
C LYS A 388 -15.81 16.06 -6.35
N GLU A 389 -16.78 15.35 -6.91
CA GLU A 389 -16.47 14.25 -7.82
C GLU A 389 -15.83 14.79 -9.10
N VAL A 390 -14.68 14.22 -9.49
CA VAL A 390 -13.89 14.67 -10.65
C VAL A 390 -13.75 13.62 -11.74
N ASP A 391 -13.86 12.33 -11.38
CA ASP A 391 -13.89 11.22 -12.33
C ASP A 391 -14.47 9.94 -11.72
N ARG A 392 -14.77 8.95 -12.56
CA ARG A 392 -15.26 7.63 -12.17
C ARG A 392 -14.84 6.55 -13.16
N MET A 393 -14.81 5.31 -12.69
CA MET A 393 -14.52 4.16 -13.53
C MET A 393 -15.56 4.03 -14.65
N PRO A 394 -15.15 3.66 -15.89
CA PRO A 394 -16.08 3.52 -17.00
C PRO A 394 -17.24 2.57 -16.67
N ASN A 395 -18.47 2.97 -17.01
CA ASN A 395 -19.70 2.24 -16.68
C ASN A 395 -19.66 0.78 -17.16
N ILE A 396 -19.08 0.52 -18.33
CA ILE A 396 -18.92 -0.83 -18.90
C ILE A 396 -18.11 -1.76 -17.99
N TRP A 397 -17.17 -1.23 -17.20
CA TRP A 397 -16.43 -2.01 -16.21
C TRP A 397 -17.24 -2.17 -14.91
N CYS A 398 -18.01 -1.15 -14.51
CA CYS A 398 -18.88 -1.23 -13.32
C CYS A 398 -19.96 -2.31 -13.47
N LEU A 399 -20.35 -2.68 -14.70
CA LEU A 399 -21.25 -3.83 -14.96
C LEU A 399 -20.67 -5.17 -14.48
N GLU A 400 -19.34 -5.36 -14.46
CA GLU A 400 -18.73 -6.58 -13.91
C GLU A 400 -19.01 -6.74 -12.41
N PHE A 401 -19.42 -5.66 -11.73
CA PHE A 401 -19.62 -5.58 -10.28
C PHE A 401 -21.09 -5.64 -9.86
N TYR A 402 -22.02 -5.62 -10.82
CA TYR A 402 -23.45 -5.57 -10.53
C TYR A 402 -23.90 -6.75 -9.66
N GLY A 403 -24.59 -6.44 -8.55
CA GLY A 403 -25.08 -7.41 -7.58
C GLY A 403 -23.99 -8.13 -6.78
N LYS A 404 -22.73 -7.69 -6.86
CA LYS A 404 -21.61 -8.29 -6.13
C LYS A 404 -21.18 -7.39 -4.98
N HIS A 405 -20.89 -8.00 -3.84
CA HIS A 405 -20.20 -7.32 -2.75
C HIS A 405 -18.72 -7.15 -3.12
N VAL A 406 -18.35 -5.96 -3.62
CA VAL A 406 -16.99 -5.64 -4.01
C VAL A 406 -16.25 -5.00 -2.84
N ARG A 407 -15.04 -5.48 -2.58
CA ARG A 407 -14.06 -4.85 -1.70
C ARG A 407 -12.99 -4.17 -2.54
N MET A 408 -12.47 -3.05 -2.05
CA MET A 408 -11.39 -2.31 -2.71
C MET A 408 -10.19 -2.11 -1.79
N ILE A 409 -9.01 -2.26 -2.38
CA ILE A 409 -7.77 -1.68 -1.85
C ILE A 409 -7.21 -0.77 -2.92
N CYS A 410 -6.83 0.44 -2.54
CA CYS A 410 -6.21 1.40 -3.43
C CYS A 410 -4.83 1.76 -2.90
N LEU A 411 -3.83 1.62 -3.76
CA LEU A 411 -2.46 2.05 -3.54
C LEU A 411 -2.22 3.20 -4.49
N GLY A 412 -1.65 4.31 -4.03
CA GLY A 412 -1.47 5.44 -4.93
C GLY A 412 -0.68 6.57 -4.33
N ASN A 413 0.20 7.15 -5.12
CA ASN A 413 0.97 8.32 -4.76
C ASN A 413 1.31 9.10 -6.03
N LYS A 414 1.33 10.44 -5.97
CA LYS A 414 1.70 11.34 -7.08
C LYS A 414 1.01 11.03 -8.43
N GLY A 415 -0.30 10.75 -8.42
CA GLY A 415 -1.10 10.72 -9.65
C GLY A 415 -1.25 9.40 -10.40
N LEU A 416 -0.61 8.31 -9.97
CA LEU A 416 -0.94 6.97 -10.47
C LEU A 416 -1.47 6.10 -9.33
N LEU A 417 -2.68 5.57 -9.54
CA LEU A 417 -3.37 4.71 -8.59
C LEU A 417 -3.37 3.28 -9.10
N MET A 418 -3.17 2.31 -8.22
CA MET A 418 -3.45 0.90 -8.44
C MET A 418 -4.58 0.46 -7.52
N LEU A 419 -5.59 -0.15 -8.11
CA LEU A 419 -6.81 -0.59 -7.46
C LEU A 419 -6.91 -2.11 -7.55
N SER A 420 -7.09 -2.75 -6.40
CA SER A 420 -7.42 -4.17 -6.28
C SER A 420 -8.89 -4.30 -5.92
N LEU A 421 -9.67 -4.77 -6.87
CA LEU A 421 -11.13 -4.94 -6.76
C LEU A 421 -11.44 -6.42 -6.63
N ARG A 422 -12.14 -6.79 -5.56
CA ARG A 422 -12.37 -8.20 -5.20
C ARG A 422 -13.81 -8.48 -4.83
N SER A 423 -14.33 -9.60 -5.28
CA SER A 423 -15.52 -10.25 -4.71
C SER A 423 -15.29 -11.76 -4.62
N ARG A 424 -16.26 -12.53 -4.12
CA ARG A 424 -16.16 -14.00 -3.98
C ARG A 424 -15.73 -14.73 -5.27
N GLN A 425 -16.07 -14.18 -6.43
CA GLN A 425 -15.82 -14.80 -7.75
C GLN A 425 -15.01 -13.89 -8.68
N MET A 426 -14.47 -12.78 -8.19
CA MET A 426 -13.80 -11.79 -9.03
C MET A 426 -12.56 -11.22 -8.32
N ASN A 427 -11.48 -11.11 -9.08
CA ASN A 427 -10.27 -10.40 -8.68
C ASN A 427 -9.76 -9.65 -9.91
N ARG A 428 -9.71 -8.32 -9.82
CA ARG A 428 -9.29 -7.41 -10.88
C ARG A 428 -8.30 -6.41 -10.31
N LEU A 429 -7.20 -6.25 -11.04
CA LEU A 429 -6.23 -5.19 -10.80
C LEU A 429 -6.38 -4.17 -11.93
N VAL A 430 -6.54 -2.91 -11.58
CA VAL A 430 -6.61 -1.81 -12.55
C VAL A 430 -5.75 -0.65 -12.06
N THR A 431 -5.20 0.12 -12.99
CA THR A 431 -4.56 1.39 -12.69
C THR A 431 -5.37 2.54 -13.24
N TYR A 432 -5.34 3.66 -12.53
CA TYR A 432 -5.89 4.92 -13.00
C TYR A 432 -4.81 6.00 -12.97
N ASN A 433 -4.55 6.63 -14.11
CA ASN A 433 -3.67 7.78 -14.22
C ASN A 433 -4.49 9.06 -14.09
N VAL A 434 -4.24 9.85 -13.05
CA VAL A 434 -4.98 11.06 -12.72
C VAL A 434 -4.77 12.16 -13.77
N LEU A 435 -3.58 12.25 -14.38
CA LEU A 435 -3.26 13.27 -15.38
C LEU A 435 -3.97 12.98 -16.71
N SER A 436 -3.84 11.76 -17.22
CA SER A 436 -4.45 11.37 -18.50
C SER A 436 -5.91 10.92 -18.39
N ARG A 437 -6.41 10.71 -17.16
CA ARG A 437 -7.72 10.11 -16.85
C ARG A 437 -7.92 8.73 -17.47
N GLU A 438 -6.82 7.99 -17.62
CA GLU A 438 -6.83 6.70 -18.30
C GLU A 438 -6.93 5.55 -17.31
N TRP A 439 -7.86 4.63 -17.58
CA TRP A 439 -8.03 3.38 -16.85
C TRP A 439 -7.40 2.23 -17.62
N LEU A 440 -6.51 1.48 -16.97
CA LEU A 440 -5.82 0.35 -17.59
C LEU A 440 -5.96 -0.92 -16.76
N LYS A 441 -6.14 -2.05 -17.42
CA LYS A 441 -6.11 -3.36 -16.77
C LYS A 441 -4.66 -3.75 -16.45
N VAL A 442 -4.44 -4.21 -15.23
CA VAL A 442 -3.14 -4.71 -14.78
C VAL A 442 -3.16 -6.25 -14.89
N PRO A 443 -2.09 -6.87 -15.44
CA PRO A 443 -2.00 -8.32 -15.46
C PRO A 443 -2.00 -8.87 -14.03
N GLY A 444 -2.60 -10.04 -13.82
CA GLY A 444 -2.60 -10.65 -12.49
C GLY A 444 -1.19 -10.92 -11.98
N CYS A 445 -0.96 -10.72 -10.69
CA CYS A 445 0.29 -11.11 -10.03
C CYS A 445 0.35 -12.64 -9.94
N VAL A 446 1.28 -13.26 -10.69
CA VAL A 446 1.52 -14.71 -10.71
C VAL A 446 2.92 -14.96 -10.16
N VAL A 447 3.01 -15.67 -9.04
CA VAL A 447 4.31 -16.03 -8.45
C VAL A 447 4.98 -17.10 -9.31
N PRO A 448 6.32 -17.09 -9.46
CA PRO A 448 7.05 -18.04 -10.33
C PRO A 448 6.76 -19.53 -10.11
N ARG A 449 6.20 -19.92 -8.95
CA ARG A 449 5.86 -21.32 -8.60
C ARG A 449 4.36 -21.53 -8.32
N GLY A 450 3.52 -20.50 -8.45
CA GLY A 450 2.09 -20.56 -8.12
C GLY A 450 1.20 -20.67 -9.36
N ARG A 451 0.16 -21.51 -9.30
CA ARG A 451 -0.86 -21.61 -10.38
C ARG A 451 -2.06 -20.67 -10.17
N LYS A 452 -2.24 -20.09 -8.98
CA LYS A 452 -3.39 -19.25 -8.64
C LYS A 452 -3.07 -17.77 -8.77
N ARG A 453 -4.05 -16.99 -9.25
CA ARG A 453 -3.98 -15.53 -9.24
C ARG A 453 -4.03 -15.05 -7.80
N GLN A 454 -3.01 -14.32 -7.39
CA GLN A 454 -2.96 -13.74 -6.06
C GLN A 454 -3.73 -12.43 -6.01
N TRP A 455 -4.25 -12.09 -4.83
CA TRP A 455 -4.79 -10.76 -4.55
C TRP A 455 -3.82 -10.00 -3.66
N ILE A 456 -3.82 -8.69 -3.84
CA ILE A 456 -3.05 -7.76 -3.02
C ILE A 456 -3.72 -7.70 -1.65
N ALA A 457 -2.95 -7.98 -0.59
CA ALA A 457 -3.41 -7.84 0.79
C ALA A 457 -3.14 -6.44 1.33
N CYS A 458 -1.96 -5.89 1.01
CA CYS A 458 -1.57 -4.51 1.27
C CYS A 458 -0.41 -4.13 0.33
N GLY A 459 -0.01 -2.87 0.35
CA GLY A 459 1.09 -2.39 -0.47
C GLY A 459 1.32 -0.90 -0.28
N THR A 460 2.26 -0.34 -1.02
CA THR A 460 2.43 1.10 -1.16
C THR A 460 2.98 1.45 -2.54
N ALA A 461 2.65 2.63 -3.04
CA ALA A 461 3.27 3.19 -4.22
C ALA A 461 4.60 3.86 -3.83
N PHE A 462 5.67 3.68 -4.60
CA PHE A 462 6.96 4.33 -4.37
C PHE A 462 7.59 4.76 -5.70
N HIS A 463 8.35 5.85 -5.70
CA HIS A 463 9.10 6.29 -6.88
C HIS A 463 10.45 5.60 -6.88
N PRO A 464 10.71 4.61 -7.75
CA PRO A 464 11.91 3.82 -7.62
C PRO A 464 13.13 4.72 -7.81
N CYS A 465 14.14 4.58 -6.95
CA CYS A 465 15.36 5.37 -6.97
C CYS A 465 16.55 4.50 -6.56
N LEU A 466 17.57 4.36 -7.42
CA LEU A 466 18.72 3.50 -7.11
C LEU A 466 19.67 4.09 -6.07
N THR A 467 19.74 5.41 -6.01
CA THR A 467 20.71 6.12 -5.18
C THR A 467 20.17 6.38 -3.77
N ALA A 468 18.91 6.04 -3.51
CA ALA A 468 18.31 6.14 -2.19
C ALA A 468 18.89 5.09 -1.24
N LEU A 469 19.30 5.53 -0.05
CA LEU A 469 19.87 4.68 1.00
C LEU A 469 18.98 4.75 2.25
N ALA A 470 18.79 3.60 2.89
CA ALA A 470 18.02 3.46 4.13
C ALA A 470 18.82 3.96 5.35
#